data_AF-A0A9X2KVA9-F1
#
_entry.id   AF-A0A9X2KVA9-F1
#
_cell.length_a   1.000
_cell.length_b   1.000
_cell.length_c   1.000
_cell.angle_alpha   90.00
_cell.angle_beta   90.00
_cell.angle_gamma   90.00
#
_symmetry.space_group_name_H-M   'P 1'
#
loop_
_entity.id
_entity.type
_entity.pdbx_description
1 polymer ?
#
loop_
_entity_poly.entity_id
_entity_poly.type
_entity_poly.pdbx_seq_one_letter_code
_entity_poly.pdbx_strand_id
1 'polypeptide(L)'
;MKTTASIVLSCLLSCASLTATASPRQMGLDFRTMLSNYNMLSNIKQRCAEASLPDIPPRQSVEKQMQNKVGMQNYINLMIKINQSNLKKDAADTVEKLFGQLEGCEDPRLEQALARIGEVHNDAYQRFEAEPALVEPNPVPVPLRR
;
A
#
# COMPACT_ATOMS: atom_id res chain seq x y z
N MET A 1 -57.47 -11.40 17.29
CA MET A 1 -56.71 -12.56 16.75
C MET A 1 -56.22 -12.21 15.34
N LYS A 2 -54.97 -12.61 15.01
CA LYS A 2 -54.20 -12.41 13.75
C LYS A 2 -53.53 -11.03 13.66
N THR A 3 -52.34 -10.79 14.23
CA THR A 3 -50.99 -11.40 14.10
C THR A 3 -50.24 -10.94 12.83
N THR A 4 -49.43 -9.88 13.02
CA THR A 4 -48.12 -9.57 12.42
C THR A 4 -47.77 -10.11 11.03
N ALA A 5 -47.74 -9.20 10.04
CA ALA A 5 -47.03 -9.39 8.78
C ALA A 5 -46.05 -8.22 8.57
N SER A 6 -44.99 -8.16 9.39
CA SER A 6 -44.02 -7.06 9.28
C SER A 6 -42.62 -7.42 9.82
N ILE A 7 -42.13 -8.65 9.66
CA ILE A 7 -40.76 -9.00 10.06
C ILE A 7 -40.16 -10.11 9.17
N VAL A 8 -40.15 -9.94 7.83
CA VAL A 8 -39.34 -10.84 6.97
C VAL A 8 -38.68 -10.11 5.79
N LEU A 9 -38.65 -8.77 5.76
CA LEU A 9 -38.03 -8.03 4.63
C LEU A 9 -36.72 -7.30 5.00
N SER A 10 -36.15 -7.57 6.17
CA SER A 10 -34.92 -6.89 6.64
C SER A 10 -33.71 -7.80 6.83
N CYS A 11 -33.80 -9.10 6.52
CA CYS A 11 -32.66 -10.04 6.67
C CYS A 11 -32.02 -10.52 5.36
N LEU A 12 -32.51 -10.08 4.19
CA LEU A 12 -31.96 -10.50 2.89
C LEU A 12 -31.01 -9.49 2.24
N LEU A 13 -30.78 -8.33 2.88
CA LEU A 13 -29.84 -7.30 2.40
C LEU A 13 -28.47 -7.33 3.11
N SER A 14 -28.26 -8.27 4.04
CA SER A 14 -27.03 -8.33 4.86
C SER A 14 -26.00 -9.37 4.41
N CYS A 15 -26.23 -10.09 3.31
CA CYS A 15 -25.29 -11.10 2.79
C CYS A 15 -24.68 -10.75 1.43
N ALA A 16 -24.85 -9.51 0.96
CA ALA A 16 -24.28 -9.03 -0.30
C ALA A 16 -22.99 -8.20 -0.12
N SER A 17 -22.36 -8.22 1.06
CA SER A 17 -20.93 -7.92 1.17
C SER A 17 -20.13 -9.15 0.73
N LEU A 18 -20.39 -9.62 -0.50
CA LEU A 18 -19.38 -10.33 -1.27
C LEU A 18 -18.22 -9.34 -1.33
N THR A 19 -17.20 -9.63 -0.54
CA THR A 19 -15.89 -9.03 -0.56
C THR A 19 -15.57 -8.51 -1.95
N ALA A 20 -15.77 -7.22 -2.18
CA ALA A 20 -15.14 -6.53 -3.28
C ALA A 20 -13.66 -6.46 -2.92
N THR A 21 -12.99 -7.61 -2.92
CA THR A 21 -11.53 -7.71 -2.91
C THR A 21 -11.10 -6.82 -4.05
N ALA A 22 -10.39 -5.76 -3.72
CA ALA A 22 -10.01 -4.79 -4.71
C ALA A 22 -9.27 -5.49 -5.84
N SER A 23 -9.73 -5.26 -7.07
CA SER A 23 -9.20 -5.95 -8.24
C SER A 23 -7.66 -5.92 -8.27
N PRO A 24 -6.98 -6.87 -8.96
CA PRO A 24 -5.52 -6.86 -9.12
C PRO A 24 -4.91 -5.49 -9.49
N ARG A 25 -5.69 -4.66 -10.17
CA ARG A 25 -5.36 -3.27 -10.49
C ARG A 25 -5.20 -2.40 -9.23
N GLN A 26 -6.12 -2.47 -8.28
CA GLN A 26 -6.07 -1.69 -7.04
C GLN A 26 -4.87 -2.10 -6.19
N MET A 27 -4.60 -3.40 -6.04
CA MET A 27 -3.37 -3.87 -5.38
C MET A 27 -2.10 -3.27 -6.01
N GLY A 28 -2.02 -3.23 -7.35
CA GLY A 28 -0.92 -2.60 -8.06
C GLY A 28 -0.84 -1.08 -7.85
N LEU A 29 -1.97 -0.40 -7.73
CA LEU A 29 -2.03 1.04 -7.42
C LEU A 29 -1.57 1.31 -5.99
N ASP A 30 -2.03 0.54 -5.01
CA ASP A 30 -1.62 0.67 -3.60
C ASP A 30 -0.13 0.37 -3.44
N PHE A 31 0.38 -0.66 -4.11
CA PHE A 31 1.81 -0.94 -4.15
C PHE A 31 2.62 0.21 -4.76
N ARG A 32 2.13 0.79 -5.87
CA ARG A 32 2.74 1.98 -6.50
C ARG A 32 2.74 3.18 -5.54
N THR A 33 1.66 3.41 -4.81
CA THR A 33 1.57 4.48 -3.80
C THR A 33 2.62 4.29 -2.70
N MET A 34 2.74 3.07 -2.14
CA MET A 34 3.77 2.76 -1.14
C MET A 34 5.19 3.00 -1.68
N LEU A 35 5.47 2.60 -2.92
CA LEU A 35 6.76 2.88 -3.57
C LEU A 35 7.03 4.38 -3.75
N SER A 36 6.02 5.18 -4.11
CA SER A 36 6.16 6.63 -4.18
C SER A 36 6.53 7.21 -2.80
N ASN A 37 5.82 6.78 -1.75
CA ASN A 37 6.06 7.22 -0.39
C ASN A 37 7.48 6.88 0.10
N TYR A 38 8.00 5.67 -0.18
CA TYR A 38 9.40 5.36 0.14
C TYR A 38 10.40 6.30 -0.56
N ASN A 39 10.16 6.66 -1.83
CA ASN A 39 11.04 7.59 -2.53
C ASN A 39 10.95 9.00 -1.93
N MET A 40 9.74 9.47 -1.58
CA MET A 40 9.56 10.75 -0.90
C MET A 40 10.29 10.79 0.45
N LEU A 41 10.12 9.76 1.29
CA LEU A 41 10.79 9.67 2.60
C LEU A 41 12.31 9.60 2.46
N SER A 42 12.82 8.87 1.47
CA SER A 42 14.27 8.83 1.18
C SER A 42 14.78 10.21 0.77
N ASN A 43 14.07 10.93 -0.09
CA ASN A 43 14.46 12.28 -0.52
C ASN A 43 14.41 13.29 0.64
N ILE A 44 13.40 13.19 1.51
CA ILE A 44 13.32 14.02 2.73
C ILE A 44 14.51 13.72 3.65
N LYS A 45 14.81 12.44 3.91
CA LYS A 45 15.93 12.03 4.79
C LYS A 45 17.29 12.47 4.26
N GLN A 46 17.47 12.52 2.94
CA GLN A 46 18.69 13.05 2.32
C GLN A 46 18.88 14.55 2.58
N ARG A 47 17.80 15.32 2.66
CA ARG A 47 17.85 16.77 2.92
C ARG A 47 17.88 17.10 4.42
N CYS A 48 17.11 16.35 5.20
CA CYS A 48 16.96 16.50 6.65
C CYS A 48 17.34 15.17 7.33
N ALA A 49 18.64 14.96 7.55
CA ALA A 49 19.17 13.72 8.12
C ALA A 49 18.59 13.39 9.49
N GLU A 50 18.26 14.40 10.29
CA GLU A 50 17.70 14.26 11.64
C GLU A 50 16.17 14.15 11.67
N ALA A 51 15.49 14.24 10.51
CA ALA A 51 14.03 14.12 10.48
C ALA A 51 13.59 12.72 10.95
N SER A 52 12.64 12.70 11.88
CA SER A 52 11.98 11.47 12.34
C SER A 52 11.00 11.00 11.26
N LEU A 53 11.30 9.85 10.64
CA LEU A 53 10.44 9.29 9.61
C LEU A 53 9.26 8.54 10.25
N PRO A 54 8.08 8.50 9.60
CA PRO A 54 6.96 7.72 10.09
C PRO A 54 7.30 6.23 10.15
N ASP A 55 6.75 5.55 11.16
CA ASP A 55 6.85 4.09 11.27
C ASP A 55 5.96 3.44 10.20
N ILE A 56 6.60 2.87 9.18
CA ILE A 56 5.95 2.18 8.06
C ILE A 56 6.67 0.85 7.79
N PRO A 57 5.98 -0.16 7.24
CA PRO A 57 6.61 -1.44 6.90
C PRO A 57 7.87 -1.24 6.04
N PRO A 58 8.96 -2.01 6.27
CA PRO A 58 10.14 -1.91 5.43
C PRO A 58 9.83 -2.29 3.98
N ARG A 59 10.38 -1.54 3.01
CA ARG A 59 10.17 -1.76 1.58
C ARG A 59 10.41 -3.21 1.14
N GLN A 60 11.47 -3.84 1.65
CA GLN A 60 11.80 -5.22 1.33
C GLN A 60 10.69 -6.21 1.75
N SER A 61 10.01 -5.94 2.86
CA SER A 61 8.87 -6.74 3.32
C SER A 61 7.69 -6.60 2.37
N VAL A 62 7.33 -5.37 1.99
CA VAL A 62 6.22 -5.09 1.07
C VAL A 62 6.49 -5.67 -0.33
N GLU A 63 7.72 -5.53 -0.83
CA GLU A 63 8.13 -6.16 -2.10
C GLU A 63 7.99 -7.70 -2.02
N LYS A 64 8.47 -8.34 -0.96
CA LYS A 64 8.31 -9.79 -0.76
C LYS A 64 6.84 -10.21 -0.71
N GLN A 65 5.99 -9.45 -0.02
CA GLN A 65 4.55 -9.70 -0.01
C GLN A 65 3.94 -9.60 -1.41
N MET A 66 4.34 -8.60 -2.20
CA MET A 66 3.86 -8.45 -3.57
C MET A 66 4.30 -9.64 -4.43
N GLN A 67 5.55 -10.09 -4.31
CA GLN A 67 6.06 -11.28 -4.99
C GLN A 67 5.24 -12.53 -4.65
N ASN A 68 4.89 -12.70 -3.37
CA ASN A 68 4.06 -13.82 -2.92
C ASN A 68 2.63 -13.72 -3.47
N LYS A 69 2.07 -12.50 -3.55
CA LYS A 69 0.69 -12.29 -4.02
C LYS A 69 0.56 -12.48 -5.54
N VAL A 70 1.52 -12.04 -6.35
CA VAL A 70 1.37 -12.06 -7.83
C VAL A 70 2.25 -13.09 -8.53
N GLY A 71 3.18 -13.70 -7.81
CA GLY A 71 4.22 -14.57 -8.38
C GLY A 71 5.37 -13.76 -8.98
N MET A 72 6.55 -14.42 -9.07
CA MET A 72 7.79 -13.71 -9.39
C MET A 72 7.80 -13.06 -10.78
N GLN A 73 7.29 -13.75 -11.80
CA GLN A 73 7.27 -13.23 -13.16
C GLN A 73 6.41 -11.97 -13.30
N ASN A 74 5.23 -11.96 -12.69
CA ASN A 74 4.34 -10.80 -12.73
C ASN A 74 4.91 -9.63 -11.93
N TYR A 75 5.58 -9.90 -10.80
CA TYR A 75 6.29 -8.89 -10.04
C TYR A 75 7.40 -8.23 -10.87
N ILE A 76 8.22 -9.01 -11.57
CA ILE A 76 9.28 -8.48 -12.45
C ILE A 76 8.68 -7.56 -13.52
N ASN A 77 7.63 -8.02 -14.20
CA ASN A 77 6.94 -7.22 -15.23
C ASN A 77 6.36 -5.92 -14.67
N LEU A 78 5.80 -5.96 -13.44
CA LEU A 78 5.31 -4.78 -12.74
C LEU A 78 6.45 -3.81 -12.44
N MET A 79 7.57 -4.30 -11.90
CA MET A 79 8.70 -3.45 -11.55
C MET A 79 9.37 -2.83 -12.78
N ILE A 80 9.42 -3.52 -13.92
CA ILE A 80 9.87 -2.95 -15.20
C ILE A 80 8.99 -1.74 -15.56
N LYS A 81 7.66 -1.90 -15.54
CA LYS A 81 6.72 -0.79 -15.84
C LYS A 81 6.85 0.37 -14.85
N ILE A 82 7.05 0.07 -13.57
CA ILE A 82 7.25 1.10 -12.54
C ILE A 82 8.56 1.86 -12.77
N ASN A 83 9.65 1.15 -13.09
CA ASN A 83 10.95 1.76 -13.37
C ASN A 83 10.97 2.60 -14.65
N GLN A 84 10.16 2.23 -15.65
CA GLN A 84 9.95 3.02 -16.87
C GLN A 84 9.02 4.21 -16.67
N SER A 85 8.31 4.28 -15.54
CA SER A 85 7.41 5.39 -15.22
C SER A 85 8.12 6.54 -14.52
N ASN A 86 7.47 7.70 -14.47
CA ASN A 86 7.99 8.88 -13.78
C ASN A 86 7.93 8.81 -12.24
N LEU A 87 7.62 7.67 -11.62
CA LEU A 87 7.33 7.57 -10.18
C LEU A 87 8.43 8.21 -9.29
N LYS A 88 9.70 7.91 -9.56
CA LYS A 88 10.82 8.47 -8.78
C LYS A 88 10.95 9.98 -8.98
N LYS A 89 10.77 10.44 -10.22
CA LYS A 89 10.82 11.85 -10.59
C LYS A 89 9.66 12.60 -9.94
N ASP A 90 8.43 12.09 -10.03
CA ASP A 90 7.24 12.70 -9.45
C ASP A 90 7.36 12.81 -7.92
N ALA A 91 7.91 11.77 -7.27
CA ALA A 91 8.20 11.79 -5.84
C ALA A 91 9.25 12.85 -5.46
N ALA A 92 10.32 12.98 -6.24
CA ALA A 92 11.34 14.02 -6.05
C ALA A 92 10.78 15.43 -6.27
N ASP A 93 10.02 15.63 -7.35
CA ASP A 93 9.37 16.91 -7.68
C ASP A 93 8.33 17.30 -6.60
N THR A 94 7.66 16.32 -5.99
CA THR A 94 6.74 16.56 -4.86
C THR A 94 7.49 17.03 -3.62
N VAL A 95 8.61 16.38 -3.27
CA VAL A 95 9.46 16.79 -2.15
C VAL A 95 10.08 18.16 -2.42
N GLU A 96 10.48 18.46 -3.65
CA GLU A 96 10.99 19.78 -4.02
C GLU A 96 9.96 20.88 -3.77
N LYS A 97 8.71 20.66 -4.20
CA LYS A 97 7.61 21.61 -3.95
C LYS A 97 7.34 21.80 -2.46
N LEU A 98 7.41 20.74 -1.66
CA LEU A 98 7.30 20.82 -0.21
C LEU A 98 8.39 21.74 0.34
N PHE A 99 9.66 21.48 0.04
CA PHE A 99 10.78 22.28 0.55
C PHE A 99 10.81 23.72 0.02
N GLY A 100 10.25 23.98 -1.17
CA GLY A 100 10.04 25.34 -1.65
C GLY A 100 9.06 26.17 -0.81
N GLN A 101 8.29 25.51 0.08
CA GLN A 101 7.34 26.16 0.98
C GLN A 101 7.81 26.20 2.43
N LEU A 102 8.83 25.41 2.82
CA LEU A 102 9.30 25.27 4.20
C LEU A 102 10.42 26.26 4.54
N GLU A 103 10.48 26.66 5.81
CA GLU A 103 11.56 27.48 6.38
C GLU A 103 12.67 26.60 6.99
N GLY A 104 13.00 25.49 6.34
CA GLY A 104 14.03 24.53 6.77
C GLY A 104 13.48 23.25 7.40
N CYS A 105 14.38 22.45 7.99
CA CYS A 105 14.05 21.12 8.52
C CYS A 105 13.31 21.14 9.86
N GLU A 106 13.31 22.26 10.57
CA GLU A 106 12.61 22.44 11.86
C GLU A 106 11.17 22.97 11.67
N ASP A 107 10.77 23.22 10.42
CA ASP A 107 9.45 23.74 10.12
C ASP A 107 8.36 22.73 10.51
N PRO A 108 7.36 23.11 11.32
CA PRO A 108 6.30 22.20 11.77
C PRO A 108 5.47 21.62 10.60
N ARG A 109 5.48 22.27 9.43
CA ARG A 109 4.81 21.74 8.23
C ARG A 109 5.53 20.52 7.66
N LEU A 110 6.83 20.34 7.94
CA LEU A 110 7.55 19.12 7.59
C LEU A 110 7.01 17.92 8.38
N GLU A 111 6.79 18.10 9.68
CA GLU A 111 6.20 17.05 10.54
C GLU A 111 4.80 16.67 10.06
N GLN A 112 3.97 17.66 9.73
CA GLN A 112 2.64 17.43 9.17
C GLN A 112 2.70 16.66 7.83
N ALA A 113 3.63 17.01 6.95
CA ALA A 113 3.83 16.31 5.69
C ALA A 113 4.28 14.86 5.91
N LEU A 114 5.21 14.62 6.84
CA LEU A 114 5.68 13.28 7.21
C LEU A 114 4.55 12.43 7.79
N ALA A 115 3.74 12.99 8.68
CA ALA A 115 2.55 12.33 9.22
C ALA A 115 1.57 11.95 8.12
N ARG A 116 1.30 12.86 7.16
CA ARG A 116 0.42 12.58 6.03
C ARG A 116 0.97 11.50 5.10
N ILE A 117 2.28 11.49 4.83
CA ILE A 117 2.92 10.41 4.05
C ILE A 117 2.74 9.07 4.76
N GLY A 118 2.91 9.03 6.08
CA GLY A 118 2.67 7.85 6.91
C GLY A 118 1.24 7.34 6.85
N GLU A 119 0.25 8.22 7.02
CA GLU A 119 -1.18 7.90 6.92
C GLU A 119 -1.52 7.30 5.55
N VAL A 120 -1.15 7.98 4.45
CA VAL A 120 -1.40 7.51 3.09
C VAL A 120 -0.70 6.17 2.82
N HIS A 121 0.49 5.97 3.38
CA HIS A 121 1.21 4.70 3.28
C HIS A 121 0.44 3.58 3.99
N ASN A 122 0.01 3.81 5.24
CA ASN A 122 -0.70 2.81 6.04
C ASN A 122 -2.05 2.45 5.42
N ASP A 123 -2.79 3.43 4.91
CA ASP A 123 -4.04 3.19 4.19
C ASP A 123 -3.83 2.32 2.94
N ALA A 124 -2.79 2.61 2.17
CA ALA A 124 -2.42 1.80 1.00
C ALA A 124 -1.97 0.40 1.40
N TYR A 125 -1.19 0.29 2.48
CA TYR A 125 -0.70 -0.98 2.99
C TYR A 125 -1.86 -1.86 3.48
N GLN A 126 -2.82 -1.33 4.23
CA GLN A 126 -3.98 -2.07 4.72
C GLN A 126 -4.82 -2.63 3.57
N ARG A 127 -5.08 -1.83 2.53
CA ARG A 127 -5.78 -2.32 1.33
C ARG A 127 -4.97 -3.39 0.61
N PHE A 128 -3.67 -3.16 0.41
CA PHE A 128 -2.77 -4.12 -0.20
C PHE A 128 -2.71 -5.45 0.56
N GLU A 129 -2.64 -5.40 1.88
CA GLU A 129 -2.57 -6.57 2.76
C GLU A 129 -3.86 -7.39 2.70
N ALA A 130 -5.02 -6.72 2.72
CA ALA A 130 -6.34 -7.33 2.63
C ALA A 130 -6.59 -8.09 1.31
N GLU A 131 -5.86 -7.76 0.23
CA GLU A 131 -6.05 -8.46 -1.04
C GLU A 131 -5.57 -9.91 -1.02
N PRO A 132 -6.34 -10.86 -1.56
CA PRO A 132 -5.90 -12.25 -1.64
C PRO A 132 -4.71 -12.39 -2.59
N ALA A 133 -3.91 -13.44 -2.37
CA ALA A 133 -2.90 -13.85 -3.33
C ALA A 133 -3.58 -14.30 -4.63
N LEU A 134 -3.02 -13.88 -5.77
CA LEU A 134 -3.45 -14.26 -7.12
C LEU A 134 -2.79 -15.56 -7.61
N VAL A 135 -1.81 -16.07 -6.85
CA VAL A 135 -1.12 -17.32 -7.14
C VAL A 135 -1.33 -18.26 -5.96
N GLU A 136 -1.64 -19.51 -6.24
CA GLU A 136 -1.71 -20.54 -5.20
C GLU A 136 -0.35 -20.69 -4.53
N PRO A 137 -0.29 -20.85 -3.19
CA PRO A 137 0.97 -21.14 -2.51
C PRO A 137 1.60 -22.39 -3.12
N ASN A 138 2.88 -22.32 -3.50
CA ASN A 138 3.60 -23.53 -3.91
C ASN A 138 3.47 -24.57 -2.78
N PRO A 139 3.05 -25.81 -3.07
CA PRO A 139 2.93 -26.84 -2.05
C PRO A 139 4.29 -27.04 -1.39
N VAL A 140 4.35 -26.86 -0.08
CA VAL A 140 5.56 -27.15 0.71
C VAL A 140 5.87 -28.64 0.50
N PRO A 141 7.10 -29.01 0.06
CA PRO A 141 7.45 -30.41 -0.09
C PRO A 141 7.25 -31.11 1.25
N VAL A 142 6.29 -32.04 1.32
CA VAL A 142 6.13 -32.90 2.48
C VAL A 142 7.40 -33.75 2.57
N PRO A 143 8.14 -33.73 3.69
CA PRO A 143 9.30 -34.60 3.84
C PRO A 143 8.83 -36.04 3.68
N LEU A 144 9.37 -36.74 2.67
CA LEU A 144 9.19 -38.19 2.56
C LEU A 144 9.75 -38.79 3.86
N ARG A 145 8.87 -39.31 4.72
CA ARG A 145 9.30 -40.11 5.87
C ARG A 145 10.11 -41.28 5.31
N ARG A 146 11.34 -41.42 5.80
CA ARG A 146 12.22 -42.55 5.49
C ARG A 146 11.58 -43.86 5.92
#